data_AF-A0A6B2URV3-F1
#
_entry.id   AF-A0A6B2URV3-F1
#
_cell.length_a   1.000
_cell.length_b   1.000
_cell.length_c   1.000
_cell.angle_alpha   90.00
_cell.angle_beta   90.00
_cell.angle_gamma   90.00
#
_symmetry.space_group_name_H-M   'P 1'
#
loop_
_entity.id
_entity.type
_entity.pdbx_description
1 polymer ?
#
loop_
_entity_poly.entity_id
_entity_poly.type
_entity_poly.pdbx_seq_one_letter_code
_entity_poly.pdbx_strand_id
1 'polypeptide(L)'
;TAAAAAALAAVPAAAPAGAAPHPDRQEVRARLDRLYTQAERATEAYNRSDERADKLRATVRRSTDAVARAQERVNTMRDAVGSLAAAQYRSGGIDPALALLLTSDPDRYLSHAALLDQVGRQRAAELGRLVDARRELTQDRAEAREALRRLERTRADVARHKRTVEAKL
;
A
#
# COMPACT_ATOMS: atom_id res chain seq x y z
N THR A 1 67.47 -9.65 36.17
CA THR A 1 68.00 -10.54 37.22
C THR A 1 67.23 -11.84 37.18
N ALA A 2 67.95 -12.97 37.03
CA ALA A 2 67.55 -14.37 37.26
C ALA A 2 66.40 -14.96 36.38
N ALA A 3 66.38 -16.22 35.95
CA ALA A 3 67.34 -17.33 35.90
C ALA A 3 66.73 -18.41 34.98
N ALA A 4 67.57 -19.23 34.34
CA ALA A 4 67.21 -20.34 33.48
C ALA A 4 66.73 -21.58 34.28
N ALA A 5 65.91 -22.42 33.65
CA ALA A 5 65.80 -23.85 33.97
C ALA A 5 65.28 -24.64 32.76
N ALA A 6 66.18 -25.36 32.08
CA ALA A 6 65.85 -26.38 31.09
C ALA A 6 65.55 -27.69 31.82
N ALA A 7 64.43 -28.34 31.49
CA ALA A 7 64.11 -29.69 31.91
C ALA A 7 63.80 -30.55 30.66
N LEU A 8 64.77 -31.38 30.26
CA LEU A 8 64.54 -32.53 29.39
C LEU A 8 63.95 -33.66 30.25
N ALA A 9 62.76 -34.16 29.90
CA ALA A 9 62.33 -35.48 30.35
C ALA A 9 61.26 -36.08 29.42
N ALA A 10 61.66 -37.20 28.80
CA ALA A 10 60.88 -38.40 28.44
C ALA A 10 59.64 -38.25 27.53
N VAL A 11 59.80 -38.78 26.31
CA VAL A 11 58.72 -39.20 25.40
C VAL A 11 58.13 -40.52 25.90
N PRO A 12 56.83 -40.62 26.23
CA PRO A 12 56.15 -41.90 26.31
C PRO A 12 55.47 -42.22 24.97
N ALA A 13 55.81 -43.41 24.47
CA ALA A 13 55.07 -44.33 23.63
C ALA A 13 53.89 -43.80 22.79
N ALA A 14 54.03 -44.01 21.48
CA ALA A 14 52.98 -43.94 20.48
C ALA A 14 51.72 -44.71 20.90
N ALA A 15 50.66 -43.98 21.25
CA ALA A 15 49.30 -44.45 21.05
C ALA A 15 48.99 -44.36 19.55
N PRO A 16 48.31 -45.34 18.93
CA PRO A 16 47.74 -45.12 17.62
C PRO A 16 46.65 -44.07 17.81
N ALA A 17 46.99 -42.81 17.54
CA ALA A 17 46.01 -41.79 17.25
C ALA A 17 45.26 -42.30 16.02
N GLY A 18 44.10 -42.93 16.26
CA GLY A 18 43.11 -43.18 15.22
C GLY A 18 42.74 -41.81 14.68
N ALA A 19 43.47 -41.37 13.65
CA ALA A 19 43.12 -40.20 12.89
C ALA A 19 41.70 -40.44 12.38
N ALA A 20 40.74 -39.68 12.90
CA ALA A 20 39.46 -39.54 12.25
C ALA A 20 39.75 -39.27 10.77
N PRO A 21 39.11 -39.98 9.82
CA PRO A 21 39.36 -39.75 8.40
C PRO A 21 39.22 -38.26 8.13
N HIS A 22 40.31 -37.60 7.74
CA HIS A 22 40.23 -36.21 7.31
C HIS A 22 39.28 -36.20 6.10
N PRO A 23 38.25 -35.33 6.10
CA PRO A 23 37.33 -35.25 4.97
C PRO A 23 38.16 -35.01 3.71
N ASP A 24 37.87 -35.77 2.65
CA ASP A 24 38.63 -35.65 1.41
C ASP A 24 38.52 -34.21 0.90
N ARG A 25 39.60 -33.67 0.34
CA ARG A 25 39.63 -32.27 -0.13
C ARG A 25 38.53 -32.03 -1.17
N GLN A 26 38.15 -33.06 -1.94
CA GLN A 26 37.01 -32.99 -2.86
C GLN A 26 35.67 -32.84 -2.14
N GLU A 27 35.45 -33.55 -1.03
CA GLU A 27 34.22 -33.43 -0.23
C GLU A 27 34.07 -32.05 0.40
N VAL A 28 35.17 -31.47 0.91
CA VAL A 28 35.18 -30.10 1.46
C VAL A 28 34.83 -29.08 0.36
N ARG A 29 35.42 -29.23 -0.83
CA ARG A 29 35.15 -28.35 -1.99
C ARG A 29 33.70 -28.46 -2.44
N ALA A 30 33.18 -29.68 -2.60
CA ALA A 30 31.78 -29.92 -2.96
C ALA A 30 30.80 -29.42 -1.90
N ARG A 31 31.20 -29.36 -0.62
CA ARG A 31 30.38 -28.77 0.45
C ARG A 31 30.39 -27.25 0.39
N LEU A 32 31.55 -26.63 0.13
CA LEU A 32 31.69 -25.20 -0.10
C LEU A 32 30.87 -24.74 -1.29
N ASP A 33 30.98 -25.40 -2.44
CA ASP A 33 30.25 -25.04 -3.66
C ASP A 33 28.73 -25.12 -3.43
N ARG A 34 28.27 -26.14 -2.68
CA ARG A 34 26.88 -26.27 -2.27
C ARG A 34 26.41 -25.16 -1.34
N LEU A 35 27.27 -24.71 -0.42
CA LEU A 35 26.96 -23.59 0.48
C LEU A 35 26.87 -22.27 -0.30
N TYR A 36 27.84 -21.99 -1.18
CA TYR A 36 27.82 -20.82 -2.05
C TYR A 36 26.55 -20.78 -2.91
N THR A 37 26.21 -21.89 -3.56
CA THR A 37 24.99 -21.99 -4.37
C THR A 37 23.72 -21.72 -3.53
N GLN A 38 23.68 -22.18 -2.28
CA GLN A 38 22.55 -21.92 -1.38
C GLN A 38 22.48 -20.45 -0.95
N ALA A 39 23.62 -19.83 -0.63
CA ALA A 39 23.70 -18.43 -0.25
C ALA A 39 23.31 -17.50 -1.41
N GLU A 40 23.74 -17.80 -2.63
CA GLU A 40 23.34 -17.09 -3.85
C GLU A 40 21.82 -17.15 -4.05
N ARG A 41 21.23 -18.34 -4.01
CA ARG A 41 19.77 -18.52 -4.14
C ARG A 41 18.99 -17.76 -3.06
N ALA A 42 19.48 -17.78 -1.82
CA ALA A 42 18.85 -17.06 -0.72
C ALA A 42 18.91 -15.53 -0.95
N THR A 43 20.06 -15.03 -1.39
CA THR A 43 20.30 -13.62 -1.67
C THR A 43 19.44 -13.13 -2.84
N GLU A 44 19.35 -13.92 -3.91
CA GLU A 44 18.52 -13.58 -5.06
C GLU A 44 17.03 -13.53 -4.69
N ALA A 45 16.55 -14.48 -3.87
CA ALA A 45 15.17 -14.48 -3.38
C ALA A 45 14.87 -13.27 -2.48
N TYR A 46 15.84 -12.86 -1.65
CA TYR A 46 15.77 -11.63 -0.86
C TYR A 46 15.66 -10.40 -1.78
N ASN A 47 16.61 -10.21 -2.70
CA ASN A 47 16.66 -9.06 -3.60
C ASN A 47 15.37 -8.93 -4.41
N ARG A 48 14.86 -10.03 -4.96
CA ARG A 48 13.60 -10.05 -5.72
C ARG A 48 12.40 -9.62 -4.88
N SER A 49 12.35 -10.04 -3.62
CA SER A 49 11.28 -9.67 -2.70
C SER A 49 11.37 -8.20 -2.29
N ASP A 50 12.60 -7.70 -2.10
CA ASP A 50 12.87 -6.32 -1.70
C ASP A 50 12.49 -5.33 -2.80
N GLU A 51 12.91 -5.61 -4.05
CA GLU A 51 12.48 -4.84 -5.22
C GLU A 51 10.95 -4.81 -5.38
N ARG A 52 10.29 -5.95 -5.14
CA ARG A 52 8.83 -6.04 -5.18
C ARG A 52 8.20 -5.18 -4.09
N ALA A 53 8.77 -5.17 -2.88
CA ALA A 53 8.29 -4.36 -1.77
C ALA A 53 8.40 -2.85 -2.10
N ASP A 54 9.48 -2.42 -2.74
CA ASP A 54 9.66 -1.02 -3.12
C ASP A 54 8.69 -0.57 -4.22
N LYS A 55 8.46 -1.41 -5.23
CA LYS A 55 7.41 -1.17 -6.25
C LYS A 55 6.03 -1.05 -5.60
N LEU A 56 5.69 -1.95 -4.67
CA LEU A 56 4.42 -1.91 -3.93
C LEU A 56 4.31 -0.67 -3.04
N ARG A 57 5.40 -0.22 -2.41
CA ARG A 57 5.43 1.01 -1.60
C ARG A 57 5.08 2.24 -2.44
N ALA A 58 5.62 2.32 -3.66
CA ALA A 58 5.26 3.40 -4.59
C ALA A 58 3.79 3.32 -5.01
N THR A 59 3.26 2.12 -5.27
CA THR A 59 1.84 1.91 -5.58
C THR A 59 0.93 2.32 -4.43
N VAL A 60 1.27 1.96 -3.18
CA VAL A 60 0.52 2.37 -1.99
C VAL A 60 0.48 3.89 -1.88
N ARG A 61 1.62 4.57 -2.02
CA ARG A 61 1.66 6.05 -2.00
C ARG A 61 0.72 6.66 -3.04
N ARG A 62 0.85 6.26 -4.30
CA ARG A 62 -0.01 6.78 -5.39
C ARG A 62 -1.50 6.54 -5.11
N SER A 63 -1.84 5.37 -4.59
CA SER A 63 -3.23 5.01 -4.28
C SER A 63 -3.77 5.80 -3.08
N THR A 64 -2.97 6.01 -2.03
CA THR A 64 -3.34 6.89 -0.91
C THR A 64 -3.54 8.33 -1.37
N ASP A 65 -2.68 8.84 -2.24
CA ASP A 65 -2.82 10.20 -2.80
C ASP A 65 -4.09 10.33 -3.67
N ALA A 66 -4.41 9.28 -4.45
CA ALA A 66 -5.65 9.24 -5.23
C ALA A 66 -6.88 9.27 -4.33
N VAL A 67 -6.91 8.47 -3.26
CA VAL A 67 -7.99 8.49 -2.25
C VAL A 67 -8.14 9.86 -1.61
N ALA A 68 -7.04 10.55 -1.28
CA ALA A 68 -7.09 11.88 -0.70
C ALA A 68 -7.74 12.90 -1.65
N ARG A 69 -7.30 12.92 -2.93
CA ARG A 69 -7.90 13.78 -3.96
C ARG A 69 -9.37 13.44 -4.21
N ALA A 70 -9.73 12.16 -4.26
CA ALA A 70 -11.12 11.73 -4.45
C ALA A 70 -12.01 12.17 -3.26
N GLN A 71 -11.49 12.07 -2.05
CA GLN A 71 -12.20 12.55 -0.86
C GLN A 71 -12.43 14.06 -0.88
N GLU A 72 -11.43 14.84 -1.31
CA GLU A 72 -11.55 16.29 -1.46
C GLU A 72 -12.59 16.67 -2.53
N ARG A 73 -12.60 15.98 -3.68
CA ARG A 73 -13.64 16.15 -4.71
C ARG A 73 -15.03 15.89 -4.14
N VAL A 74 -15.22 14.79 -3.42
CA VAL A 74 -16.50 14.45 -2.77
C VAL A 74 -16.90 15.52 -1.76
N ASN A 75 -15.98 16.04 -0.95
CA ASN A 75 -16.28 17.09 0.03
C ASN A 75 -16.75 18.38 -0.67
N THR A 76 -16.02 18.81 -1.70
CA THR A 76 -16.38 20.00 -2.50
C THR A 76 -17.78 19.86 -3.11
N MET A 77 -18.10 18.71 -3.70
CA MET A 77 -19.42 18.44 -4.25
C MET A 77 -20.51 18.40 -3.17
N ARG A 78 -20.21 17.83 -1.99
CA ARG A 78 -21.15 17.83 -0.86
C ARG A 78 -21.44 19.24 -0.36
N ASP A 79 -20.44 20.10 -0.31
CA ASP A 79 -20.61 21.49 0.15
C ASP A 79 -21.46 22.29 -0.85
N ALA A 80 -21.23 22.10 -2.15
CA ALA A 80 -22.07 22.69 -3.19
C ALA A 80 -23.54 22.27 -3.05
N VAL A 81 -23.81 20.97 -2.92
CA VAL A 81 -25.18 20.45 -2.72
C VAL A 81 -25.77 20.91 -1.38
N GLY A 82 -24.96 20.97 -0.32
CA GLY A 82 -25.38 21.43 1.01
C GLY A 82 -25.76 22.92 1.05
N SER A 83 -25.01 23.77 0.35
CA SER A 83 -25.30 25.21 0.23
C SER A 83 -26.66 25.46 -0.43
N LEU A 84 -27.02 24.60 -1.39
CA LEU A 84 -28.30 24.63 -2.06
C LEU A 84 -29.44 24.23 -1.12
N ALA A 85 -29.29 23.13 -0.39
CA ALA A 85 -30.28 22.71 0.60
C ALA A 85 -30.48 23.79 1.68
N ALA A 86 -29.39 24.43 2.13
CA ALA A 86 -29.46 25.55 3.08
C ALA A 86 -30.19 26.77 2.49
N ALA A 87 -30.02 27.08 1.20
CA ALA A 87 -30.76 28.14 0.53
C ALA A 87 -32.27 27.85 0.46
N GLN A 88 -32.65 26.60 0.17
CA GLN A 88 -34.06 26.18 0.18
C GLN A 88 -34.69 26.22 1.58
N TYR A 89 -33.91 25.88 2.62
CA TYR A 89 -34.39 26.02 4.00
C TYR A 89 -34.62 27.48 4.39
N ARG A 90 -33.69 28.39 4.02
CA ARG A 90 -33.81 29.83 4.30
C ARG A 90 -34.95 30.52 3.56
N SER A 91 -35.38 30.01 2.40
CA SER A 91 -36.55 30.55 1.70
C SER A 91 -37.89 30.15 2.35
N GLY A 92 -37.87 29.50 3.52
CA GLY A 92 -39.06 29.21 4.32
C GLY A 92 -39.91 28.05 3.79
N GLY A 93 -39.37 27.23 2.89
CA GLY A 93 -40.07 26.05 2.36
C GLY A 93 -41.18 26.34 1.34
N ILE A 94 -41.40 27.61 0.96
CA ILE A 94 -42.27 27.92 -0.18
C ILE A 94 -41.55 27.48 -1.44
N ASP A 95 -42.10 26.46 -2.10
CA ASP A 95 -41.60 25.98 -3.38
C ASP A 95 -41.68 27.13 -4.40
N PRO A 96 -40.57 27.50 -5.09
CA PRO A 96 -40.61 28.48 -6.17
C PRO A 96 -41.72 28.19 -7.20
N ALA A 97 -42.04 26.92 -7.44
CA ALA A 97 -43.17 26.53 -8.29
C ALA A 97 -44.54 27.01 -7.75
N LEU A 98 -44.74 26.97 -6.43
CA LEU A 98 -45.96 27.48 -5.79
C LEU A 98 -46.02 29.01 -5.82
N ALA A 99 -44.88 29.69 -5.69
CA ALA A 99 -44.81 31.14 -5.86
C ALA A 99 -45.14 31.59 -7.30
N LEU A 100 -44.81 30.76 -8.30
CA LEU A 100 -45.11 31.01 -9.72
C LEU A 100 -46.60 30.83 -10.05
N LEU A 101 -47.28 29.85 -9.44
CA LEU A 101 -48.73 29.66 -9.58
C LEU A 101 -49.55 30.87 -9.10
N LEU A 102 -49.00 31.67 -8.20
CA LEU A 102 -49.63 32.88 -7.67
C LEU A 102 -49.44 34.11 -8.59
N THR A 103 -48.67 33.99 -9.68
CA THR A 103 -48.45 35.09 -10.63
C THR A 103 -49.55 35.13 -11.69
N SER A 104 -50.13 36.31 -11.95
CA SER A 104 -51.29 36.49 -12.85
C SER A 104 -50.91 36.63 -14.33
N ASP A 105 -49.66 36.34 -14.71
CA ASP A 105 -49.11 36.57 -16.05
C ASP A 105 -48.65 35.24 -16.68
N PRO A 106 -49.39 34.71 -17.69
CA PRO A 106 -49.12 33.39 -18.27
C PRO A 106 -47.80 33.29 -19.04
N ASP A 107 -47.35 34.37 -19.70
CA ASP A 107 -46.07 34.36 -20.45
C ASP A 107 -44.88 34.36 -19.49
N ARG A 108 -45.00 35.09 -18.38
CA ARG A 108 -44.01 35.11 -17.29
C ARG A 108 -43.97 33.77 -16.56
N TYR A 109 -45.11 33.10 -16.38
CA TYR A 109 -45.19 31.75 -15.81
C TYR A 109 -44.42 30.73 -16.64
N LEU A 110 -44.68 30.65 -17.96
CA LEU A 110 -44.01 29.67 -18.83
C LEU A 110 -42.49 29.85 -18.88
N SER A 111 -42.03 31.10 -18.95
CA SER A 111 -40.59 31.43 -18.96
C SER A 111 -39.89 31.02 -17.66
N HIS A 112 -40.52 31.29 -16.51
CA HIS A 112 -39.98 30.88 -15.21
C HIS A 112 -40.07 29.37 -14.97
N ALA A 113 -41.12 28.70 -15.45
CA ALA A 113 -41.26 27.26 -15.38
C ALA A 113 -40.13 26.56 -16.15
N ALA A 114 -39.81 27.03 -17.36
CA ALA A 114 -38.69 26.52 -18.15
C ALA A 114 -37.33 26.72 -17.45
N LEU A 115 -37.12 27.88 -16.82
CA LEU A 115 -35.92 28.16 -16.03
C LEU A 115 -35.82 27.21 -14.83
N LEU A 116 -36.91 27.02 -14.08
CA LEU A 116 -36.94 26.16 -12.90
C LEU A 116 -36.67 24.69 -13.26
N ASP A 117 -37.25 24.22 -14.35
CA ASP A 117 -37.00 22.88 -14.90
C ASP A 117 -35.53 22.70 -15.32
N GLN A 118 -34.94 23.69 -16.00
CA GLN A 118 -33.52 23.67 -16.34
C GLN A 118 -32.61 23.63 -15.09
N VAL A 119 -32.92 24.44 -14.07
CA VAL A 119 -32.21 24.42 -12.79
C VAL A 119 -32.39 23.07 -12.09
N GLY A 120 -33.60 22.49 -12.13
CA GLY A 120 -33.90 21.17 -11.58
C GLY A 120 -33.05 20.08 -12.22
N ARG A 121 -32.96 20.06 -13.55
CA ARG A 121 -32.08 19.13 -14.29
C ARG A 121 -30.61 19.28 -13.90
N GLN A 122 -30.12 20.52 -13.78
CA GLN A 122 -28.73 20.78 -13.38
C GLN A 122 -28.44 20.21 -11.98
N ARG A 123 -29.35 20.43 -11.03
CA ARG A 123 -29.23 19.91 -9.66
C ARG A 123 -29.26 18.38 -9.61
N ALA A 124 -30.14 17.75 -10.39
CA ALA A 124 -30.19 16.30 -10.50
C ALA A 124 -28.87 15.74 -11.07
N ALA A 125 -28.29 16.40 -12.08
CA ALA A 125 -26.99 16.03 -12.63
C ALA A 125 -25.84 16.20 -11.60
N GLU A 126 -25.85 17.27 -10.80
CA GLU A 126 -24.89 17.48 -9.69
C GLU A 126 -24.98 16.38 -8.62
N LEU A 127 -26.19 15.99 -8.22
CA LEU A 127 -26.42 14.87 -7.30
C LEU A 127 -25.92 13.55 -7.90
N GLY A 128 -26.19 13.30 -9.18
CA GLY A 128 -25.67 12.13 -9.90
C GLY A 128 -24.14 12.07 -9.85
N ARG A 129 -23.46 13.17 -10.20
CA ARG A 129 -22.00 13.27 -10.12
C ARG A 129 -21.45 13.02 -8.72
N LEU A 130 -22.13 13.49 -7.66
CA LEU A 130 -21.74 13.21 -6.28
C LEU A 130 -21.88 11.73 -5.92
N VAL A 131 -22.96 11.06 -6.37
CA VAL A 131 -23.15 9.62 -6.15
C VAL A 131 -22.03 8.84 -6.84
N ASP A 132 -21.70 9.19 -8.08
CA ASP A 132 -20.63 8.53 -8.83
C ASP A 132 -19.25 8.75 -8.17
N ALA A 133 -18.94 9.99 -7.77
CA ALA A 133 -17.69 10.30 -7.07
C ALA A 133 -17.55 9.55 -5.73
N ARG A 134 -18.65 9.32 -5.00
CA ARG A 134 -18.64 8.50 -3.78
C ARG A 134 -18.38 7.02 -4.07
N ARG A 135 -18.90 6.50 -5.19
CA ARG A 135 -18.64 5.12 -5.63
C ARG A 135 -17.17 4.95 -6.01
N GLU A 136 -16.64 5.88 -6.80
CA GLU A 136 -15.21 5.93 -7.18
C GLU A 136 -14.32 5.97 -5.93
N LEU A 137 -14.59 6.88 -4.98
CA LEU A 137 -13.84 6.95 -3.71
C LEU A 137 -13.89 5.64 -2.92
N THR A 138 -15.01 4.92 -2.96
CA THR A 138 -15.13 3.62 -2.27
C THR A 138 -14.26 2.57 -2.95
N GLN A 139 -14.22 2.56 -4.27
CA GLN A 139 -13.35 1.70 -5.05
C GLN A 139 -11.87 2.02 -4.79
N ASP A 140 -11.46 3.28 -4.89
CA ASP A 140 -10.09 3.73 -4.62
C ASP A 140 -9.59 3.29 -3.24
N ARG A 141 -10.46 3.39 -2.23
CA ARG A 141 -10.16 2.93 -0.86
C ARG A 141 -9.97 1.42 -0.80
N ALA A 142 -10.77 0.65 -1.54
CA ALA A 142 -10.63 -0.80 -1.57
C ALA A 142 -9.30 -1.21 -2.22
N GLU A 143 -8.94 -0.57 -3.34
CA GLU A 143 -7.67 -0.79 -4.04
C GLU A 143 -6.47 -0.39 -3.18
N ALA A 144 -6.53 0.75 -2.49
CA ALA A 144 -5.48 1.20 -1.57
C ALA A 144 -5.24 0.18 -0.45
N ARG A 145 -6.32 -0.32 0.17
CA ARG A 145 -6.25 -1.35 1.22
C ARG A 145 -5.64 -2.65 0.68
N GLU A 146 -5.98 -3.03 -0.54
CA GLU A 146 -5.41 -4.23 -1.15
C GLU A 146 -3.92 -4.07 -1.46
N ALA A 147 -3.51 -2.92 -1.99
CA ALA A 147 -2.11 -2.59 -2.20
C ALA A 147 -1.31 -2.62 -0.88
N LEU A 148 -1.89 -2.10 0.21
CA LEU A 148 -1.28 -2.14 1.54
C LEU A 148 -1.10 -3.57 2.04
N ARG A 149 -2.14 -4.41 1.95
CA ARG A 149 -2.06 -5.84 2.31
C ARG A 149 -1.00 -6.58 1.51
N ARG A 150 -0.88 -6.29 0.20
CA ARG A 150 0.17 -6.87 -0.64
C ARG A 150 1.56 -6.45 -0.16
N LEU A 151 1.76 -5.17 0.16
CA LEU A 151 3.02 -4.65 0.69
C LEU A 151 3.41 -5.32 2.01
N GLU A 152 2.46 -5.48 2.93
CA GLU A 152 2.69 -6.12 4.23
C GLU A 152 3.15 -7.57 4.07
N ARG A 153 2.49 -8.34 3.20
CA ARG A 153 2.91 -9.72 2.89
C ARG A 153 4.32 -9.76 2.31
N THR A 154 4.61 -8.92 1.31
CA THR A 154 5.94 -8.89 0.70
C THR A 154 7.02 -8.45 1.70
N ARG A 155 6.74 -7.52 2.61
CA ARG A 155 7.68 -7.17 3.69
C ARG A 155 7.96 -8.35 4.62
N ALA A 156 6.94 -9.16 4.94
CA ALA A 156 7.14 -10.39 5.70
C ALA A 156 8.00 -11.40 4.93
N ASP A 157 7.86 -11.48 3.60
CA ASP A 157 8.68 -12.33 2.74
C ASP A 157 10.14 -11.87 2.74
N VAL A 158 10.38 -10.58 2.55
CA VAL A 158 11.72 -9.95 2.65
C VAL A 158 12.38 -10.28 3.99
N ALA A 159 11.67 -10.11 5.11
CA ALA A 159 12.19 -10.43 6.43
C ALA A 159 12.47 -11.92 6.65
N ARG A 160 11.73 -12.83 5.98
CA ARG A 160 12.04 -14.27 6.00
C ARG A 160 13.28 -14.57 5.16
N HIS A 161 13.36 -14.06 3.93
CA HIS A 161 14.52 -14.27 3.07
C HIS A 161 15.80 -13.69 3.66
N LYS A 162 15.74 -12.52 4.31
CA LYS A 162 16.88 -11.91 5.00
C LYS A 162 17.45 -12.85 6.07
N ARG A 163 16.59 -13.41 6.93
CA ARG A 163 17.00 -14.39 7.95
C ARG A 163 17.62 -15.64 7.33
N THR A 164 17.09 -16.11 6.20
CA THR A 164 17.68 -17.25 5.48
C THR A 164 19.08 -16.92 4.94
N VAL A 165 19.29 -15.71 4.41
CA VAL A 165 20.62 -15.25 3.98
C VAL A 165 21.58 -15.20 5.16
N GLU A 166 21.18 -14.56 6.26
CA GLU A 166 21.99 -14.44 7.49
C GLU A 166 22.35 -15.80 8.09
N ALA A 167 21.49 -16.82 7.96
CA ALA A 167 21.77 -18.17 8.45
C ALA A 167 22.66 -19.01 7.50
N LYS A 168 22.94 -18.52 6.29
CA LYS A 168 23.78 -19.18 5.27
C LYS A 168 25.16 -18.54 5.12
N LEU A 169 25.37 -17.36 5.71
CA LEU A 169 26.65 -16.66 5.86
C LEU A 169 27.34 -17.09 7.16
#